data_AF-A0A3E3DW87-F1
#
_entry.id   AF-A0A3E3DW87-F1
#
_cell.length_a   1.000
_cell.length_b   1.000
_cell.length_c   1.000
_cell.angle_alpha   90.00
_cell.angle_beta   90.00
_cell.angle_gamma   90.00
#
_symmetry.space_group_name_H-M   'P 1'
#
loop_
_entity.id
_entity.type
_entity.pdbx_description
1 polymer ?
#
loop_
_entity_poly.entity_id
_entity_poly.type
_entity_poly.pdbx_seq_one_letter_code
_entity_poly.pdbx_strand_id
1 'polypeptide(L)' 'MDTYIKATIDVRKNIIFKKCNNYKLMKIAAKLFERIYKLGEQCRDVNEFENKFLESYLSEKYKYLFEKVEGDLE' A
#
# COMPACT_ATOMS: atom_id res chain seq x y z
N MET A 1 13.59 8.68 3.23
CA MET A 1 13.14 7.28 3.25
C MET A 1 14.15 6.42 2.51
N ASP A 2 14.43 5.23 3.04
CA ASP A 2 15.30 4.23 2.40
C ASP A 2 14.79 3.83 1.00
N THR A 3 15.71 3.58 0.08
CA THR A 3 15.41 3.28 -1.33
C THR A 3 14.62 1.99 -1.48
N TYR A 4 14.92 0.97 -0.67
CA TYR A 4 14.22 -0.31 -0.71
C TYR A 4 12.82 -0.21 -0.09
N ILE A 5 12.65 0.57 0.98
CA ILE A 5 11.31 0.88 1.52
C ILE A 5 10.45 1.53 0.42
N LYS A 6 11.00 2.54 -0.26
CA LYS A 6 10.29 3.21 -1.37
C LYS A 6 9.88 2.23 -2.45
N ALA A 7 10.83 1.40 -2.91
CA ALA A 7 10.58 0.42 -3.95
C ALA A 7 9.48 -0.56 -3.57
N THR A 8 9.48 -1.06 -2.33
CA THR A 8 8.45 -1.96 -1.81
C THR A 8 7.06 -1.32 -1.84
N ILE A 9 6.95 -0.06 -1.42
CA ILE A 9 5.67 0.69 -1.44
C ILE A 9 5.21 0.92 -2.89
N ASP A 10 6.11 1.31 -3.78
CA ASP A 10 5.80 1.57 -5.19
C ASP A 10 5.35 0.31 -5.94
N VAL A 11 5.97 -0.84 -5.68
CA VAL A 11 5.51 -2.12 -6.24
C VAL A 11 4.09 -2.42 -5.80
N ARG A 12 3.79 -2.34 -4.50
CA ARG A 12 2.44 -2.55 -3.95
C ARG A 12 1.43 -1.59 -4.56
N LYS A 13 1.80 -0.33 -4.72
CA LYS A 13 0.98 0.71 -5.37
C LYS A 13 0.67 0.35 -6.81
N ASN A 14 1.70 0.00 -7.59
CA ASN A 14 1.54 -0.33 -8.99
C ASN A 14 0.62 -1.52 -9.21
N ILE A 15 0.65 -2.54 -8.35
CA ILE A 15 -0.27 -3.68 -8.44
C ILE A 15 -1.72 -3.22 -8.29
N ILE A 16 -2.02 -2.40 -7.28
CA ILE A 16 -3.37 -1.87 -7.05
C ILE A 16 -3.82 -1.00 -8.23
N PHE A 17 -3.01 -0.02 -8.63
CA PHE A 17 -3.42 0.95 -9.66
C PHE A 17 -3.48 0.36 -11.08
N LYS A 18 -2.73 -0.70 -11.39
CA LYS A 18 -2.83 -1.39 -12.69
C LYS A 18 -4.13 -2.17 -12.85
N LYS A 19 -4.68 -2.67 -11.75
CA LYS A 19 -5.89 -3.52 -11.74
C LYS A 19 -7.16 -2.75 -11.37
N CYS A 20 -7.03 -1.59 -10.73
CA CYS A 20 -8.16 -0.82 -10.21
C CYS A 20 -8.79 0.09 -11.28
N ASN A 21 -9.89 -0.35 -11.89
CA ASN A 21 -10.67 0.47 -12.85
C ASN A 21 -11.71 1.38 -12.17
N ASN A 22 -11.95 1.20 -10.87
CA ASN A 22 -12.93 1.98 -10.12
C ASN A 22 -12.33 3.27 -9.55
N TYR A 23 -12.77 4.43 -10.05
CA TYR A 23 -12.29 5.74 -9.63
C TYR A 23 -12.43 6.01 -8.12
N LYS A 24 -13.48 5.51 -7.47
CA LYS A 24 -13.66 5.68 -6.01
C LYS A 24 -12.59 4.88 -5.25
N LEU A 25 -12.31 3.65 -5.68
CA LEU A 25 -11.26 2.81 -5.09
C LEU A 25 -9.87 3.41 -5.33
N MET A 26 -9.60 3.97 -6.52
CA MET A 26 -8.33 4.67 -6.80
C MET A 26 -8.08 5.83 -5.83
N LYS A 27 -9.10 6.63 -5.49
CA LYS A 27 -8.99 7.71 -4.50
C LYS A 27 -8.68 7.19 -3.10
N ILE A 28 -9.31 6.09 -2.70
CA ILE A 28 -9.06 5.45 -1.40
C ILE A 28 -7.64 4.90 -1.36
N ALA A 29 -7.21 4.20 -2.42
CA ALA A 29 -5.86 3.69 -2.57
C ALA A 29 -4.82 4.81 -2.51
N ALA A 30 -5.03 5.94 -3.22
CA ALA A 30 -4.11 7.07 -3.19
C ALA A 30 -3.88 7.61 -1.76
N LYS A 31 -4.97 7.80 -1.00
CA LYS A 31 -4.91 8.24 0.42
C LYS A 31 -4.24 7.19 1.31
N LEU A 32 -4.49 5.90 1.06
CA LEU A 32 -3.84 4.83 1.80
C LEU A 32 -2.33 4.85 1.58
N PHE A 33 -1.90 4.90 0.31
CA PHE A 33 -0.47 4.89 -0.02
C PHE A 33 0.24 6.13 0.51
N GLU A 34 -0.39 7.31 0.55
CA GLU A 34 0.19 8.48 1.22
C GLU A 34 0.51 8.20 2.70
N ARG A 35 -0.37 7.48 3.41
CA ARG A 35 -0.14 7.10 4.81
C ARG A 35 0.94 6.03 4.96
N ILE A 36 0.96 5.05 4.06
CA ILE A 36 2.01 4.02 4.03
C ILE A 36 3.38 4.67 3.76
N TYR A 37 3.44 5.65 2.87
CA TYR A 37 4.64 6.45 2.61
C TYR A 37 5.13 7.18 3.87
N LYS A 38 4.23 7.86 4.58
CA LYS A 38 4.55 8.54 5.86
C LYS A 38 5.04 7.55 6.93
N LEU A 39 4.50 6.33 6.97
CA LEU A 39 5.01 5.29 7.86
C LEU A 39 6.43 4.86 7.45
N GLY A 40 6.67 4.65 6.15
CA GLY A 40 7.99 4.30 5.62
C GLY A 40 9.07 5.36 5.87
N GLU A 41 8.71 6.65 5.89
CA GLU A 41 9.62 7.74 6.26
C GLU A 41 10.13 7.67 7.70
N GLN A 42 9.37 7.04 8.60
CA GLN A 42 9.71 6.87 10.02
C GLN A 42 10.49 5.59 10.31
N CYS A 43 10.75 4.76 9.29
CA CYS A 43 11.42 3.48 9.45
C CYS A 43 12.87 3.58 8.96
N ARG A 44 13.77 2.92 9.67
CA ARG A 44 15.19 2.88 9.33
C ARG A 44 15.47 2.01 8.10
N ASP A 45 14.79 0.87 8.02
CA ASP A 45 14.98 -0.13 6.97
C ASP A 45 13.67 -0.89 6.67
N VAL A 46 13.74 -1.77 5.68
CA VAL A 46 12.58 -2.55 5.21
C VAL A 46 12.02 -3.46 6.29
N ASN A 47 12.85 -4.05 7.15
CA ASN A 47 12.36 -4.96 8.18
C ASN A 47 11.56 -4.19 9.22
N GLU A 48 12.04 -3.03 9.66
CA GLU A 48 11.29 -2.16 10.57
C GLU A 48 9.97 -1.70 9.93
N PHE A 49 10.01 -1.32 8.65
CA PHE A 49 8.81 -0.93 7.90
C PHE A 49 7.79 -2.06 7.81
N GLU A 50 8.18 -3.27 7.44
CA GLU A 50 7.27 -4.41 7.32
C GLU A 50 6.64 -4.76 8.66
N ASN A 51 7.42 -4.78 9.75
CA ASN A 51 6.89 -5.02 11.09
C ASN A 51 5.85 -3.96 11.48
N LYS A 52 6.20 -2.67 11.36
CA LYS A 52 5.27 -1.57 11.68
C LYS A 52 4.05 -1.56 10.76
N PHE A 53 4.22 -1.89 9.48
CA PHE A 53 3.13 -1.96 8.53
C PHE A 53 2.14 -3.06 8.93
N LEU A 54 2.64 -4.27 9.21
CA LEU A 54 1.83 -5.42 9.64
C LEU A 54 1.05 -5.14 10.92
N GLU A 55 1.67 -4.49 11.90
CA GLU A 55 1.03 -4.09 13.17
C GLU A 55 0.02 -2.93 13.01
N SER A 56 0.07 -2.20 11.90
CA SER A 56 -0.81 -1.05 11.67
C SER A 56 -2.11 -1.44 10.97
N TYR A 57 -3.17 -0.65 11.19
CA TYR A 57 -4.42 -0.77 10.42
C TYR A 57 -4.24 -0.56 8.90
N LEU A 58 -3.07 -0.07 8.45
CA LEU A 58 -2.78 0.13 7.03
C LEU A 58 -2.64 -1.22 6.30
N SER A 59 -2.16 -2.27 6.98
CA SER A 59 -2.04 -3.61 6.40
C SER A 59 -3.41 -4.20 6.08
N GLU A 60 -4.36 -4.11 7.01
CA GLU A 60 -5.74 -4.55 6.83
C GLU A 60 -6.44 -3.79 5.69
N LYS A 61 -6.26 -2.47 5.64
CA LYS A 61 -6.82 -1.65 4.55
C LYS A 61 -6.19 -1.96 3.19
N TYR A 62 -4.89 -2.23 3.16
CA TYR A 62 -4.22 -2.66 1.93
C TYR A 62 -4.77 -4.01 1.47
N LYS A 63 -4.91 -4.98 2.37
CA LYS A 63 -5.48 -6.30 2.08
C LYS A 63 -6.91 -6.17 1.53
N TYR A 64 -7.77 -5.40 2.18
CA TYR A 64 -9.12 -5.13 1.70
C TYR A 64 -9.13 -4.53 0.28
N LEU A 65 -8.29 -3.52 0.02
CA LEU A 65 -8.19 -2.93 -1.31
C LEU A 65 -7.68 -3.93 -2.34
N PHE A 66 -6.69 -4.74 -1.98
CA PHE A 66 -6.13 -5.77 -2.84
C PHE A 66 -7.21 -6.79 -3.22
N GLU A 67 -7.96 -7.31 -2.26
CA GLU A 67 -9.07 -8.24 -2.49
C GLU A 67 -10.16 -7.65 -3.38
N LYS A 68 -10.50 -6.36 -3.18
CA LYS A 68 -11.49 -5.69 -4.05
C LYS A 68 -11.00 -5.52 -5.48
N VAL A 69 -9.72 -5.20 -5.64
CA VAL A 69 -9.13 -4.97 -6.96
C VAL A 69 -8.83 -6.27 -7.70
N GLU A 70 -8.57 -7.37 -6.98
CA GLU A 70 -8.49 -8.71 -7.58
C GLU A 70 -9.87 -9.30 -7.89
N GLY A 71 -10.85 -9.07 -7.02
CA GLY A 71 -12.23 -9.57 -7.21
C GLY A 71 -13.03 -8.86 -8.31
N ASP A 72 -12.63 -7.64 -8.72
CA ASP A 72 -13.22 -6.93 -9.88
C ASP A 72 -12.85 -7.59 -11.25
N LEU A 73 -12.14 -8.73 -11.25
CA LEU A 73 -11.78 -9.50 -12.46
C LEU A 73 -12.72 -10.67 -12.79
N GLU A 74 -13.71 -10.97 -11.94
CA GLU A 74 -14.80 -11.94 -12.21
C GLU A 74 -16.09 -11.22 -12.64
#